data_AF-A0A1G0VEQ5-F1
#
_entry.id   AF-A0A1G0VEQ5-F1
#
_cell.length_a   1.000
_cell.length_b   1.000
_cell.length_c   1.000
_cell.angle_alpha   90.00
_cell.angle_beta   90.00
_cell.angle_gamma   90.00
#
_symmetry.space_group_name_H-M   'P 1'
#
loop_
_entity.id
_entity.type
_entity.pdbx_description
1 polymer ?
#
loop_
_entity_poly.entity_id
_entity_poly.type
_entity_poly.pdbx_seq_one_letter_code
_entity_poly.pdbx_strand_id
1 'polypeptide(L)'
;MKRKMILLVIALLLCGGRQILPQAATYSSGNAESLYKELAQAYTVQGKEMSKDEEDKLLKNLSSEMKEKLEELKKLNKEKYQQLLRSSSYANVFSTGYAQAEGVFGLRGLSEKYRKGQELEIDMELLTLKYKNADKTEQQKLKSDLQIVLNKLFDIRESQKEGEVINLEKRLQELKESLQVRKQKKDEIVQRRIQELLGDSKYLKWD
;
A
#
# COMPACT_ATOMS: atom_id res chain seq x y z
N MET A 1 25.51 55.94 -13.17
CA MET A 1 24.34 55.04 -13.20
C MET A 1 24.65 53.54 -13.01
N LYS A 2 25.90 53.05 -13.14
CA LYS A 2 26.22 51.61 -13.05
C LYS A 2 26.31 50.99 -11.65
N ARG A 3 26.26 51.79 -10.56
CA ARG A 3 26.34 51.27 -9.16
C ARG A 3 25.00 50.92 -8.51
N LYS A 4 23.86 51.31 -9.11
CA LYS A 4 22.52 50.95 -8.61
C LYS A 4 22.01 49.59 -9.08
N MET A 5 22.69 48.95 -10.05
CA MET A 5 22.24 47.68 -10.63
C MET A 5 22.86 46.44 -9.94
N ILE A 6 23.96 46.60 -9.19
CA ILE A 6 24.65 45.49 -8.50
C ILE A 6 23.98 45.18 -7.14
N LEU A 7 23.34 46.16 -6.49
CA LEU A 7 22.59 45.93 -5.24
C LEU A 7 21.25 45.20 -5.46
N LEU A 8 20.74 45.15 -6.69
CA LEU A 8 19.47 44.49 -7.00
C LEU A 8 19.63 42.98 -7.24
N VAL A 9 20.85 42.51 -7.55
CA VAL A 9 21.14 41.08 -7.76
C VAL A 9 21.49 40.37 -6.44
N ILE A 10 22.07 41.07 -5.46
CA ILE A 10 22.37 40.49 -4.14
C ILE A 10 21.11 40.39 -3.26
N ALA A 11 20.12 41.27 -3.45
CA ALA A 11 18.82 41.15 -2.77
C ALA A 11 17.98 39.95 -3.26
N LEU A 12 18.18 39.51 -4.51
CA LEU A 12 17.48 38.34 -5.07
C LEU A 12 18.07 36.99 -4.62
N LEU A 13 19.31 36.97 -4.10
CA LEU A 13 19.95 35.76 -3.56
C LEU A 13 19.75 35.58 -2.04
N LEU A 14 19.29 36.60 -1.32
CA LEU A 14 18.93 36.52 0.10
C LEU A 14 17.41 36.40 0.34
N CYS A 15 16.57 36.61 -0.68
CA CYS A 15 15.18 36.13 -0.71
C CYS A 15 15.11 34.63 -1.05
N GLY A 16 15.99 33.83 -0.43
CA GLY A 16 15.85 32.39 -0.34
C GLY A 16 14.51 32.11 0.34
N GLY A 17 13.49 31.91 -0.50
CA GLY A 17 12.14 31.62 -0.07
C GLY A 17 12.18 30.41 0.83
N ARG A 18 12.01 30.64 2.14
CA ARG A 18 11.33 29.67 2.99
C ARG A 18 9.94 29.51 2.39
N GLN A 19 9.86 28.66 1.38
CA GLN A 19 8.63 28.00 1.02
C GLN A 19 8.12 27.45 2.35
N ILE A 20 7.06 28.05 2.87
CA ILE A 20 6.12 27.31 3.69
C ILE A 20 5.52 26.32 2.69
N LEU A 21 6.30 25.28 2.40
CA LEU A 21 5.73 23.99 2.07
C LEU A 21 4.66 23.80 3.15
N PRO A 22 3.41 23.43 2.78
CA PRO A 22 2.48 22.95 3.79
C PRO A 22 3.29 21.99 4.65
N GLN A 23 3.34 22.21 5.98
CA GLN A 23 4.10 21.33 6.87
C GLN A 23 3.83 19.93 6.36
N ALA A 24 4.84 19.34 5.69
CA ALA A 24 4.68 18.03 5.10
C ALA A 24 4.22 17.25 6.30
N ALA A 25 2.96 16.78 6.28
CA ALA A 25 2.35 16.10 7.40
C ALA A 25 3.47 15.23 7.93
N THR A 26 3.97 15.53 9.13
CA THR A 26 5.17 14.89 9.62
C THR A 26 4.72 13.47 9.88
N TYR A 27 4.75 12.66 8.82
CA TYR A 27 4.60 11.22 8.85
C TYR A 27 5.71 10.85 9.80
N SER A 28 5.33 10.55 11.04
CA SER A 28 6.23 10.11 12.08
C SER A 28 7.08 9.00 11.49
N SER A 29 8.32 9.34 11.14
CA SER A 29 9.23 8.45 10.39
C SER A 29 9.59 7.21 11.21
N GLY A 30 9.30 7.23 12.51
CA GLY A 30 9.49 6.09 13.41
C GLY A 30 8.72 4.83 13.01
N ASN A 31 7.56 4.95 12.36
CA ASN A 31 6.81 3.79 11.86
C ASN A 31 7.19 3.38 10.43
N ALA A 32 7.77 4.30 9.64
CA ALA A 32 8.23 3.95 8.30
C ALA A 32 9.43 3.01 8.37
N GLU A 33 10.37 3.27 9.28
CA GLU A 33 11.59 2.45 9.39
C GLU A 33 11.30 1.00 9.86
N SER A 34 10.31 0.79 10.75
CA SER A 34 9.91 -0.56 11.16
C SER A 34 9.22 -1.31 10.01
N LEU A 35 8.31 -0.67 9.28
CA LEU A 35 7.67 -1.23 8.10
C LEU A 35 8.68 -1.59 7.00
N TYR A 36 9.66 -0.71 6.74
CA TYR A 36 10.72 -1.00 5.79
C TYR A 36 11.63 -2.15 6.23
N LYS A 37 11.94 -2.27 7.53
CA LYS A 37 12.70 -3.42 8.06
C LYS A 37 11.91 -4.73 7.95
N GLU A 38 10.62 -4.72 8.25
CA GLU A 38 9.75 -5.89 8.10
C GLU A 38 9.60 -6.30 6.62
N LEU A 39 9.43 -5.34 5.71
CA LEU A 39 9.39 -5.59 4.27
C LEU A 39 10.74 -6.09 3.75
N ALA A 40 11.84 -5.45 4.15
CA ALA A 40 13.17 -5.89 3.77
C ALA A 40 13.47 -7.30 4.29
N GLN A 41 13.01 -7.65 5.49
CA GLN A 41 13.04 -9.03 5.97
C GLN A 41 12.18 -9.96 5.11
N ALA A 42 10.96 -9.58 4.74
CA ALA A 42 10.10 -10.39 3.87
C ALA A 42 10.77 -10.72 2.52
N TYR A 43 11.48 -9.76 1.93
CA TYR A 43 12.18 -9.94 0.65
C TYR A 43 13.54 -10.65 0.79
N THR A 44 14.28 -10.43 1.88
CA THR A 44 15.60 -11.09 2.12
C THR A 44 15.48 -12.54 2.59
N VAL A 45 14.27 -12.99 2.92
CA VAL A 45 13.98 -14.35 3.38
C VAL A 45 13.64 -15.31 2.21
N GLN A 46 13.62 -14.82 0.96
CA GLN A 46 13.56 -15.71 -0.21
C GLN A 46 14.74 -16.70 -0.18
N GLY A 47 14.43 -18.00 -0.06
CA GLY A 47 15.40 -19.09 0.02
C GLY A 47 15.88 -19.49 1.42
N LYS A 48 15.51 -18.75 2.48
CA LYS A 48 15.76 -19.20 3.87
C LYS A 48 14.66 -20.12 4.35
N GLU A 49 15.06 -21.28 4.85
CA GLU A 49 14.15 -22.24 5.48
C GLU A 49 13.42 -21.59 6.67
N MET A 50 12.10 -21.80 6.71
CA MET A 50 11.23 -21.32 7.79
C MET A 50 11.49 -22.10 9.08
N SER A 51 11.59 -21.40 10.21
CA SER A 51 11.66 -22.07 11.51
C SER A 51 10.29 -22.62 11.90
N LYS A 52 10.25 -23.67 12.72
CA LYS A 52 9.00 -24.26 13.19
C LYS A 52 8.14 -23.26 13.97
N ASP A 53 8.78 -22.42 14.79
CA ASP A 53 8.09 -21.38 15.57
C ASP A 53 7.46 -20.30 14.67
N GLU A 54 8.15 -19.93 13.57
CA GLU A 54 7.60 -19.04 12.55
C GLU A 54 6.39 -19.69 11.89
N GLU A 55 6.53 -20.93 11.42
CA GLU A 55 5.47 -21.72 10.78
C GLU A 55 4.21 -21.81 11.64
N ASP A 56 4.34 -22.24 12.91
CA ASP A 56 3.23 -22.38 13.85
C ASP A 56 2.52 -21.05 14.11
N LYS A 57 3.27 -19.94 14.16
CA LYS A 57 2.71 -18.59 14.31
C LYS A 57 1.88 -18.18 13.09
N LEU A 58 2.36 -18.46 11.88
CA LEU A 58 1.66 -18.09 10.64
C LEU A 58 0.40 -18.94 10.44
N LEU A 59 0.44 -20.23 10.79
CA LEU A 59 -0.69 -21.14 10.68
C LEU A 59 -1.82 -20.84 11.68
N LYS A 60 -1.53 -20.22 12.83
CA LYS A 60 -2.51 -20.01 13.92
C LYS A 60 -3.84 -19.38 13.47
N ASN A 61 -3.78 -18.43 12.54
CA ASN A 61 -4.95 -17.65 12.11
C ASN A 61 -5.62 -18.17 10.82
N LEU A 62 -5.13 -19.28 10.26
CA LEU A 62 -5.69 -19.86 9.04
C LEU A 62 -6.84 -20.83 9.34
N SER A 63 -7.79 -20.92 8.43
CA SER A 63 -8.87 -21.91 8.48
C SER A 63 -8.32 -23.34 8.38
N SER A 64 -9.09 -24.33 8.84
CA SER A 64 -8.71 -25.75 8.73
C SER A 64 -8.50 -26.17 7.28
N GLU A 65 -9.42 -25.79 6.39
CA GLU A 65 -9.31 -26.06 4.95
C GLU A 65 -8.00 -25.50 4.36
N MET A 66 -7.62 -24.29 4.75
CA MET A 66 -6.38 -23.68 4.27
C MET A 66 -5.14 -24.43 4.76
N LYS A 67 -5.15 -24.85 6.03
CA LYS A 67 -4.06 -25.64 6.61
C LYS A 67 -3.89 -26.97 5.88
N GLU A 68 -4.98 -27.64 5.55
CA GLU A 68 -4.95 -28.91 4.80
C GLU A 68 -4.34 -28.72 3.40
N LYS A 69 -4.77 -27.69 2.66
CA LYS A 69 -4.23 -27.36 1.34
C LYS A 69 -2.74 -27.03 1.39
N LEU A 70 -2.33 -26.26 2.38
CA LEU A 70 -0.94 -25.89 2.59
C LEU A 70 -0.06 -27.08 2.99
N GLU A 71 -0.56 -28.00 3.81
CA GLU A 71 0.13 -29.25 4.14
C GLU A 71 0.26 -30.17 2.93
N GLU A 72 -0.75 -30.22 2.06
CA GLU A 72 -0.64 -30.93 0.78
C GLU A 72 0.43 -30.28 -0.11
N LEU A 73 0.42 -28.94 -0.20
CA LEU A 73 1.41 -28.19 -0.97
C LEU A 73 2.83 -28.38 -0.41
N LYS A 74 3.00 -28.46 0.91
CA LYS A 74 4.27 -28.75 1.59
C LYS A 74 4.86 -30.10 1.19
N LYS A 75 4.01 -31.12 1.01
CA LYS A 75 4.42 -32.47 0.55
C LYS A 75 4.88 -32.45 -0.91
N LEU A 76 4.25 -31.63 -1.76
CA LEU A 76 4.58 -31.53 -3.18
C LEU A 76 5.76 -30.60 -3.46
N ASN A 77 5.83 -29.47 -2.75
CA ASN A 77 6.86 -28.45 -2.91
C ASN A 77 7.00 -27.60 -1.63
N LYS A 78 7.98 -27.96 -0.79
CA LYS A 78 8.25 -27.30 0.49
C LYS A 78 8.63 -25.83 0.35
N GLU A 79 9.42 -25.47 -0.65
CA GLU A 79 9.84 -24.08 -0.88
C GLU A 79 8.65 -23.19 -1.22
N LYS A 80 7.81 -23.65 -2.15
CA LYS A 80 6.60 -22.95 -2.56
C LYS A 80 5.60 -22.82 -1.40
N TYR A 81 5.50 -23.84 -0.55
CA TYR A 81 4.72 -23.78 0.69
C TYR A 81 5.19 -22.65 1.60
N GLN A 82 6.49 -22.57 1.89
CA GLN A 82 7.04 -21.52 2.75
C GLN A 82 6.83 -20.13 2.14
N GLN A 83 6.99 -20.00 0.83
CA GLN A 83 6.71 -18.76 0.10
C GLN A 83 5.24 -18.33 0.27
N LEU A 84 4.31 -19.23 0.00
CA LEU A 84 2.87 -18.93 0.06
C LEU A 84 2.42 -18.64 1.50
N LEU A 85 2.86 -19.42 2.48
CA LEU A 85 2.52 -19.21 3.88
C LEU A 85 2.98 -17.82 4.38
N ARG A 86 4.22 -17.42 4.07
CA ARG A 86 4.71 -16.06 4.39
C ARG A 86 3.87 -14.99 3.70
N SER A 87 3.64 -15.13 2.39
CA SER A 87 2.84 -14.17 1.61
C SER A 87 1.41 -14.01 2.16
N SER A 88 0.81 -15.11 2.63
CA SER A 88 -0.52 -15.13 3.24
C SER A 88 -0.58 -14.32 4.53
N SER A 89 0.49 -14.38 5.35
CA SER A 89 0.54 -13.68 6.62
C SER A 89 0.73 -12.17 6.46
N TYR A 90 1.58 -11.73 5.51
CA TYR A 90 1.86 -10.31 5.31
C TYR A 90 0.63 -9.51 4.87
N ALA A 91 -0.32 -10.12 4.15
CA ALA A 91 -1.54 -9.43 3.75
C ALA A 91 -2.42 -9.00 4.95
N ASN A 92 -2.40 -9.77 6.04
CA ASN A 92 -3.13 -9.41 7.26
C ASN A 92 -2.52 -8.19 7.97
N VAL A 93 -1.19 -8.06 7.95
CA VAL A 93 -0.48 -6.93 8.56
C VAL A 93 -0.67 -5.65 7.76
N PHE A 94 -0.55 -5.73 6.43
CA PHE A 94 -0.63 -4.53 5.58
C PHE A 94 -2.05 -3.95 5.49
N SER A 95 -3.08 -4.80 5.48
CA SER A 95 -4.47 -4.31 5.35
C SER A 95 -4.95 -3.55 6.59
N THR A 96 -4.36 -3.78 7.77
CA THR A 96 -4.82 -3.18 9.03
C THR A 96 -4.10 -1.87 9.36
N GLY A 97 -2.84 -1.69 8.95
CA GLY A 97 -2.07 -0.46 9.21
C GLY A 97 -2.48 0.73 8.33
N TYR A 98 -2.62 0.53 7.01
CA TYR A 98 -3.02 1.59 6.09
C TYR A 98 -4.50 2.00 6.25
N ALA A 99 -5.32 1.03 6.60
CA ALA A 99 -6.73 1.16 6.94
C ALA A 99 -7.02 2.27 7.96
N GLN A 100 -6.25 2.31 9.05
CA GLN A 100 -6.45 3.27 10.14
C GLN A 100 -5.99 4.68 9.78
N ALA A 101 -5.00 4.82 8.90
CA ALA A 101 -4.38 6.11 8.62
C ALA A 101 -5.26 7.05 7.77
N GLU A 102 -6.11 6.51 6.88
CA GLU A 102 -6.92 7.34 5.97
C GLU A 102 -8.42 7.41 6.34
N GLY A 103 -8.84 6.86 7.50
CA GLY A 103 -10.24 6.96 7.95
C GLY A 103 -11.26 6.33 6.98
N VAL A 104 -10.80 5.44 6.09
CA VAL A 104 -11.62 4.87 5.02
C VAL A 104 -12.56 3.82 5.61
N PHE A 105 -13.76 4.26 6.00
CA PHE A 105 -14.89 3.40 6.40
C PHE A 105 -15.33 2.50 5.22
N GLY A 106 -14.61 1.41 4.97
CA GLY A 106 -14.88 0.46 3.87
C GLY A 106 -14.02 -0.81 3.86
N LEU A 107 -13.10 -0.96 4.82
CA LEU A 107 -12.00 -1.93 4.74
C LEU A 107 -12.39 -3.37 5.06
N ARG A 108 -13.54 -3.58 5.69
CA ARG A 108 -14.01 -4.94 6.03
C ARG A 108 -14.31 -5.77 4.77
N GLY A 109 -14.85 -5.16 3.73
CA GLY A 109 -15.07 -5.84 2.45
C GLY A 109 -13.77 -6.07 1.66
N LEU A 110 -12.79 -5.17 1.81
CA LEU A 110 -11.48 -5.32 1.20
C LEU A 110 -10.72 -6.48 1.82
N SER A 111 -10.69 -6.61 3.15
CA SER A 111 -9.97 -7.69 3.83
C SER A 111 -10.50 -9.09 3.43
N GLU A 112 -11.81 -9.23 3.25
CA GLU A 112 -12.40 -10.48 2.79
C GLU A 112 -11.99 -10.82 1.34
N LYS A 113 -12.06 -9.84 0.42
CA LYS A 113 -11.61 -10.03 -0.96
C LYS A 113 -10.13 -10.39 -1.04
N TYR A 114 -9.29 -9.72 -0.25
CA TYR A 114 -7.86 -10.04 -0.17
C TYR A 114 -7.62 -11.46 0.34
N ARG A 115 -8.27 -11.83 1.46
CA ARG A 115 -8.18 -13.19 2.00
C ARG A 115 -8.55 -14.20 0.91
N LYS A 116 -9.75 -14.06 0.32
CA LYS A 116 -10.25 -14.95 -0.73
C LYS A 116 -9.31 -15.03 -1.94
N GLY A 117 -8.71 -13.91 -2.34
CA GLY A 117 -7.68 -13.87 -3.38
C GLY A 117 -6.49 -14.77 -3.05
N GLN A 118 -5.99 -14.71 -1.82
CA GLN A 118 -4.88 -15.57 -1.38
C GLN A 118 -5.27 -17.04 -1.32
N GLU A 119 -6.50 -17.36 -0.89
CA GLU A 119 -6.97 -18.74 -0.88
C GLU A 119 -6.96 -19.34 -2.29
N LEU A 120 -7.43 -18.56 -3.27
CA LEU A 120 -7.44 -18.96 -4.67
C LEU A 120 -6.02 -19.05 -5.27
N GLU A 121 -5.07 -18.22 -4.82
CA GLU A 121 -3.66 -18.34 -5.23
C GLU A 121 -3.03 -19.65 -4.74
N ILE A 122 -3.34 -20.06 -3.49
CA ILE A 122 -2.90 -21.34 -2.94
C ILE A 122 -3.56 -22.50 -3.71
N ASP A 123 -4.85 -22.41 -4.00
CA ASP A 123 -5.57 -23.41 -4.80
C ASP A 123 -4.96 -23.56 -6.20
N MET A 124 -4.65 -22.43 -6.86
CA MET A 124 -4.04 -22.40 -8.19
C MET A 124 -2.67 -23.10 -8.18
N GLU A 125 -1.83 -22.82 -7.20
CA GLU A 125 -0.50 -23.43 -7.09
C GLU A 125 -0.58 -24.92 -6.77
N LEU A 126 -1.48 -25.31 -5.85
CA LEU A 126 -1.72 -26.70 -5.52
C LEU A 126 -2.21 -27.49 -6.74
N LEU A 127 -3.20 -26.97 -7.46
CA LEU A 127 -3.71 -27.59 -8.69
C LEU A 127 -2.64 -27.69 -9.78
N THR A 128 -1.77 -26.67 -9.90
CA THR A 128 -0.65 -26.67 -10.84
C THR A 128 0.36 -27.77 -10.51
N LEU A 129 0.69 -27.95 -9.24
CA LEU A 129 1.58 -29.02 -8.79
C LEU A 129 0.96 -30.40 -8.98
N LYS A 130 -0.33 -30.57 -8.67
CA LYS A 130 -1.07 -31.81 -8.96
C LYS A 130 -1.06 -32.12 -10.45
N TYR A 131 -1.35 -31.14 -11.30
CA TYR A 131 -1.39 -31.30 -12.75
C TYR A 131 -0.06 -31.83 -13.31
N LYS A 132 1.07 -31.33 -12.80
CA LYS A 132 2.41 -31.77 -13.22
C LYS A 132 2.72 -33.23 -12.86
N ASN A 133 2.07 -33.78 -11.83
CA ASN A 133 2.30 -35.14 -11.34
C ASN A 133 1.19 -36.14 -11.73
N ALA A 134 0.08 -35.63 -12.29
CA ALA A 134 -1.10 -36.41 -12.65
C ALA A 134 -0.96 -37.13 -14.00
N ASP A 135 -1.74 -38.20 -14.18
CA ASP A 135 -1.89 -38.87 -15.48
C ASP A 135 -2.73 -38.03 -16.48
N LYS A 136 -2.79 -38.46 -17.74
CA LYS A 136 -3.49 -37.72 -18.81
C LYS A 136 -4.99 -37.51 -18.54
N THR A 137 -5.64 -38.46 -17.88
CA THR A 137 -7.07 -38.38 -17.58
C THR A 137 -7.32 -37.37 -16.47
N GLU A 138 -6.54 -37.45 -15.40
CA GLU A 138 -6.63 -36.52 -14.27
C GLU A 138 -6.19 -35.10 -14.66
N GLN A 139 -5.21 -34.95 -15.54
CA GLN A 139 -4.78 -33.66 -16.09
C GLN A 139 -5.93 -32.87 -16.74
N GLN A 140 -6.85 -33.53 -17.45
CA GLN A 140 -7.97 -32.83 -18.08
C GLN A 140 -8.90 -32.21 -17.03
N LYS A 141 -9.18 -32.94 -15.94
CA LYS A 141 -9.98 -32.42 -14.83
C LYS A 141 -9.27 -31.26 -14.14
N LEU A 142 -7.99 -31.44 -13.78
CA LEU A 142 -7.19 -30.40 -13.12
C LEU A 142 -7.05 -29.13 -13.97
N LYS A 143 -6.99 -29.26 -15.30
CA LYS A 143 -6.99 -28.11 -16.21
C LYS A 143 -8.30 -27.33 -16.14
N SER A 144 -9.43 -28.02 -16.10
CA SER A 144 -10.75 -27.38 -15.93
C SER A 144 -10.84 -26.66 -14.57
N ASP A 145 -10.37 -27.31 -13.51
CA ASP A 145 -10.36 -26.72 -12.16
C ASP A 145 -9.45 -25.48 -12.09
N LEU A 146 -8.27 -25.53 -12.71
CA LEU A 146 -7.37 -24.38 -12.83
C LEU A 146 -8.03 -23.20 -13.55
N GLN A 147 -8.74 -23.46 -14.65
CA GLN A 147 -9.45 -22.41 -15.39
C GLN A 147 -10.51 -21.72 -14.51
N ILE A 148 -11.25 -22.49 -13.71
CA ILE A 148 -12.26 -21.95 -12.78
C ILE A 148 -11.60 -21.07 -11.71
N VAL A 149 -10.49 -21.52 -11.12
CA VAL A 149 -9.76 -20.75 -10.09
C VAL A 149 -9.17 -19.47 -10.68
N LEU A 150 -8.57 -19.54 -11.88
CA LEU A 150 -7.99 -18.38 -12.56
C LEU A 150 -9.05 -17.32 -12.90
N ASN A 151 -10.23 -17.72 -13.37
CA ASN A 151 -11.32 -16.78 -13.62
C ASN A 151 -11.74 -16.06 -12.33
N LYS A 152 -11.91 -16.80 -11.22
CA LYS A 152 -12.24 -16.19 -9.92
C LYS A 152 -11.15 -15.22 -9.44
N LEU A 153 -9.87 -15.55 -9.65
CA LEU A 153 -8.76 -14.64 -9.34
C LEU A 153 -8.80 -13.37 -10.19
N PHE A 154 -9.11 -13.52 -11.48
CA PHE A 154 -9.26 -12.40 -12.39
C PHE A 154 -10.36 -11.44 -11.90
N ASP A 155 -11.56 -11.96 -11.60
CA ASP A 155 -12.69 -11.15 -11.12
C ASP A 155 -12.35 -10.38 -9.84
N ILE A 156 -11.64 -11.01 -8.90
CA ILE A 156 -11.21 -10.34 -7.65
C ILE A 156 -10.24 -9.21 -7.96
N ARG A 157 -9.24 -9.45 -8.81
CA ARG A 157 -8.22 -8.45 -9.17
C ARG A 157 -8.81 -7.30 -9.98
N GLU A 158 -9.70 -7.60 -10.91
CA GLU A 158 -10.44 -6.60 -11.68
C GLU A 158 -11.25 -5.70 -10.74
N SER A 159 -12.06 -6.29 -9.85
CA SER A 159 -12.85 -5.53 -8.89
C SER A 159 -12.00 -4.69 -7.92
N GLN A 160 -10.80 -5.17 -7.55
CA GLN A 160 -9.84 -4.37 -6.77
C GLN A 160 -9.34 -3.16 -7.56
N LYS A 161 -9.01 -3.33 -8.84
CA LYS A 161 -8.57 -2.24 -9.72
C LYS A 161 -9.68 -1.22 -9.99
N GLU A 162 -10.90 -1.66 -10.19
CA GLU A 162 -12.06 -0.77 -10.29
C GLU A 162 -12.20 0.10 -9.04
N GLY A 163 -12.11 -0.50 -7.85
CA GLY A 163 -12.15 0.24 -6.58
C GLY A 163 -10.99 1.24 -6.44
N GLU A 164 -9.78 0.88 -6.87
CA GLU A 164 -8.63 1.77 -6.90
C GLU A 164 -8.87 2.98 -7.81
N VAL A 165 -9.40 2.76 -9.03
CA VAL A 165 -9.76 3.82 -9.98
C VAL A 165 -10.77 4.79 -9.36
N ILE A 166 -11.86 4.28 -8.77
CA ILE A 166 -12.90 5.11 -8.14
C ILE A 166 -12.31 6.00 -7.03
N ASN A 167 -11.42 5.44 -6.20
CA ASN A 167 -10.77 6.19 -5.12
C ASN A 167 -9.82 7.27 -5.66
N LEU A 168 -9.05 6.96 -6.70
CA LEU A 168 -8.15 7.91 -7.36
C LEU A 168 -8.93 9.05 -8.01
N GLU A 169 -10.05 8.76 -8.66
CA GLU A 169 -10.93 9.77 -9.26
C GLU A 169 -11.51 10.70 -8.20
N LYS A 170 -11.98 10.16 -7.07
CA LYS A 170 -12.46 10.95 -5.93
C LYS A 170 -11.35 11.88 -5.39
N ARG A 171 -10.16 11.35 -5.13
CA ARG A 171 -9.02 12.14 -4.63
C ARG A 171 -8.59 13.21 -5.63
N LEU A 172 -8.61 12.91 -6.93
CA LEU A 172 -8.33 13.88 -7.98
C LEU A 172 -9.34 15.03 -7.97
N GLN A 173 -10.62 14.72 -7.77
CA GLN A 173 -11.67 15.73 -7.67
C GLN A 173 -11.48 16.65 -6.46
N GLU A 174 -11.23 16.09 -5.27
CA GLU A 174 -10.96 16.85 -4.04
C GLU A 174 -9.73 17.77 -4.21
N LEU A 175 -8.66 17.29 -4.85
CA LEU A 175 -7.48 18.10 -5.15
C LEU A 175 -7.77 19.24 -6.12
N LYS A 176 -8.60 19.00 -7.14
CA LYS A 176 -9.02 20.03 -8.10
C LYS A 176 -9.82 21.13 -7.40
N GLU A 177 -10.78 20.75 -6.54
CA GLU A 177 -11.58 21.69 -5.75
C GLU A 177 -10.71 22.53 -4.80
N SER A 178 -9.82 21.88 -4.06
CA SER A 178 -8.87 22.56 -3.16
C SER A 178 -7.97 23.55 -3.92
N LEU A 179 -7.46 23.14 -5.09
CA LEU A 179 -6.65 24.00 -5.94
C LEU A 179 -7.46 25.20 -6.46
N GLN A 180 -8.71 25.00 -6.84
CA GLN A 180 -9.61 26.06 -7.28
C GLN A 180 -9.87 27.07 -6.17
N VAL A 181 -10.20 26.61 -4.95
CA VAL A 181 -10.39 27.48 -3.78
C VAL A 181 -9.12 28.30 -3.51
N ARG A 182 -7.94 27.67 -3.56
CA ARG A 182 -6.67 28.37 -3.38
C ARG A 182 -6.42 29.41 -4.47
N LYS A 183 -6.76 29.12 -5.72
CA LYS A 183 -6.65 30.07 -6.84
C LYS A 183 -7.57 31.28 -6.62
N GLN A 184 -8.81 31.05 -6.20
CA GLN A 184 -9.78 32.12 -5.90
C GLN A 184 -9.33 32.99 -4.72
N LYS A 185 -8.70 32.39 -3.70
CA LYS A 185 -8.16 33.09 -2.52
C LYS A 185 -6.72 33.56 -2.66
N LYS A 186 -6.14 33.54 -3.87
CA LYS A 186 -4.71 33.82 -4.06
C LYS A 186 -4.30 35.17 -3.48
N ASP A 187 -5.06 36.23 -3.78
CA ASP A 187 -4.69 37.58 -3.38
C ASP A 187 -4.81 37.76 -1.86
N GLU A 188 -5.86 37.21 -1.24
CA GLU A 188 -6.02 37.16 0.22
C GLU A 188 -4.84 36.44 0.90
N ILE A 189 -4.44 35.28 0.37
CA ILE A 189 -3.30 34.50 0.87
C ILE A 189 -2.00 35.32 0.76
N VAL A 190 -1.80 35.99 -0.37
CA VAL A 190 -0.61 36.83 -0.60
C VAL A 190 -0.61 38.03 0.36
N GLN A 191 -1.73 38.73 0.51
CA GLN A 191 -1.85 39.87 1.43
C GLN A 191 -1.61 39.47 2.88
N ARG A 192 -2.21 38.37 3.34
CA ARG A 192 -1.97 37.81 4.66
C ARG A 192 -0.48 37.52 4.87
N ARG A 193 0.17 36.93 3.85
CA ARG A 193 1.60 36.62 3.92
C ARG A 193 2.47 37.88 3.98
N ILE A 194 2.10 38.95 3.26
CA ILE A 194 2.80 40.25 3.34
C ILE A 194 2.67 40.82 4.76
N GLN A 195 1.46 40.83 5.34
CA GLN A 195 1.21 41.33 6.69
C GLN A 195 2.00 40.56 7.76
N GLU A 196 2.05 39.22 7.65
CA GLU A 196 2.88 38.37 8.52
C GLU A 196 4.37 38.75 8.43
N LEU A 197 4.90 39.01 7.23
CA LEU A 197 6.31 39.32 7.02
C LEU A 197 6.69 40.73 7.50
N LEU A 198 5.75 41.68 7.45
CA LEU A 198 5.96 43.03 7.96
C LEU A 198 5.82 43.14 9.48
N GLY A 199 5.40 42.06 10.16
CA GLY A 199 5.17 42.08 11.60
C GLY A 199 3.89 42.83 12.01
N ASP A 200 3.06 43.22 11.03
CA ASP A 200 1.79 43.93 11.24
C ASP A 200 0.66 43.03 11.72
N SER A 201 0.95 41.76 12.00
CA SER A 201 -0.04 40.81 12.48
C SER A 201 -0.48 41.14 13.90
N LYS A 202 -1.54 41.95 14.03
CA LYS A 202 -2.34 42.12 15.27
C LYS A 202 -2.88 40.79 15.85
N TYR A 203 -2.73 39.68 15.14
CA TYR A 203 -3.33 38.38 15.43
C TYR A 203 -2.35 37.25 15.74
N LEU A 204 -1.03 37.51 15.83
CA LEU A 204 -0.06 36.52 16.33
C LEU A 204 0.09 36.62 17.86
N LYS A 205 -1.01 36.42 18.59
CA LYS A 205 -0.95 36.02 19.99
C LYS A 205 -1.24 34.53 20.05
N TRP A 206 -0.21 33.74 20.29
CA TRP A 206 -0.33 32.35 20.67
C TRP A 206 -0.42 32.31 22.20
N ASP A 207 -1.61 32.59 22.75
CA ASP A 207 -1.95 32.22 24.12
C ASP A 207 -2.62 30.83 24.09
#